data_AF-A0A8T9FYP9-F1
#
_entry.id   AF-A0A8T9FYP9-F1
#
_cell.length_a   1.000
_cell.length_b   1.000
_cell.length_c   1.000
_cell.angle_alpha   90.00
_cell.angle_beta   90.00
_cell.angle_gamma   90.00
#
_symmetry.space_group_name_H-M   'P 1'
#
loop_
_entity.id
_entity.type
_entity.pdbx_description
1 polymer ?
#
loop_
_entity_poly.entity_id
_entity_poly.type
_entity_poly.pdbx_seq_one_letter_code
_entity_poly.pdbx_strand_id
1 'polypeptide(L)'
;MPAIPLPFVIALLLAVLLMRLVLTRETGLRPAIGFVTACMIVAVAVGLRWTVDLPVVRFLQPVLAAMPPPIAWLCFTRSRSPLRAARWRHFLPVAVVFALSAGWRVWQSPLDLVLAGLYVGYGIALLRLARSGPDGFAATRLSDAPAARMATLAAGAMLIVSAVVDLSIAVDFGLFSGGHAAAIVTIGNILLLPVLAYAVAVIGGSVPGEDAPEAAGAEPARAANEDDGRIVAAVDRVVRERMLFRDPDLTLIRLARRAGIPARQISSAVNRQQGCNVSQFINVYRLEEARRLLAETDMPVTSVMFEAGFQTKSNFNREFLKATGLTPSDYRRSVTAGPSREN
;
A
#
# COMPACT_ATOMS: atom_id res chain seq x y z
N MET A 1 -36.93 -11.89 7.42
CA MET A 1 -36.33 -11.77 6.07
C MET A 1 -34.95 -12.40 6.12
N PRO A 2 -34.54 -13.26 5.16
CA PRO A 2 -33.18 -13.79 5.14
C PRO A 2 -32.23 -12.64 4.77
N ALA A 3 -31.80 -11.86 5.78
CA ALA A 3 -30.78 -10.86 5.60
C ALA A 3 -29.48 -11.60 5.27
N ILE A 4 -28.87 -11.31 4.13
CA ILE A 4 -27.55 -11.82 3.79
C ILE A 4 -26.61 -11.40 4.93
N PRO A 5 -25.91 -12.34 5.59
CA PRO A 5 -24.98 -11.99 6.64
C PRO A 5 -23.94 -11.00 6.10
N LEU A 6 -23.79 -9.87 6.78
CA LEU A 6 -22.83 -8.80 6.43
C LEU A 6 -21.40 -9.28 6.09
N PRO A 7 -20.87 -10.37 6.68
CA PRO A 7 -19.58 -10.94 6.27
C PRO A 7 -19.50 -11.32 4.78
N PHE A 8 -20.60 -11.76 4.15
CA PHE A 8 -20.62 -12.07 2.72
C PHE A 8 -20.54 -10.81 1.85
N VAL A 9 -21.08 -9.68 2.32
CA VAL A 9 -20.94 -8.39 1.64
C VAL A 9 -19.47 -7.94 1.66
N ILE A 10 -18.80 -8.05 2.81
CA ILE A 10 -17.36 -7.77 2.93
C ILE A 10 -16.55 -8.71 2.03
N ALA A 11 -16.88 -10.00 1.98
CA ALA A 11 -16.23 -10.95 1.09
C ALA A 11 -16.39 -10.58 -0.40
N LEU A 12 -17.58 -10.14 -0.81
CA LEU A 12 -17.83 -9.66 -2.17
C LEU A 12 -16.99 -8.42 -2.50
N LEU A 13 -16.91 -7.44 -1.59
CA LEU A 13 -16.10 -6.24 -1.80
C LEU A 13 -14.59 -6.57 -1.85
N LEU A 14 -14.13 -7.50 -1.00
CA LEU A 14 -12.77 -8.02 -1.06
C LEU A 14 -12.51 -8.75 -2.38
N ALA A 15 -13.50 -9.46 -2.94
CA ALA A 15 -13.39 -10.09 -4.26
C ALA A 15 -13.29 -9.06 -5.40
N VAL A 16 -14.05 -7.96 -5.34
CA VAL A 16 -13.93 -6.85 -6.29
C VAL A 16 -12.54 -6.20 -6.20
N LEU A 17 -12.05 -5.94 -4.99
CA LEU A 17 -10.69 -5.43 -4.77
C LEU A 17 -9.62 -6.41 -5.29
N LEU A 18 -9.78 -7.71 -5.04
CA LEU A 18 -8.89 -8.75 -5.52
C LEU A 18 -8.86 -8.80 -7.05
N MET A 19 -10.02 -8.74 -7.70
CA MET A 19 -10.14 -8.69 -9.15
C MET A 19 -9.43 -7.47 -9.72
N ARG A 20 -9.66 -6.29 -9.12
CA ARG A 20 -8.94 -5.06 -9.47
C ARG A 20 -7.43 -5.23 -9.34
N LEU A 21 -6.94 -5.78 -8.23
CA LEU A 21 -5.51 -6.01 -7.99
C LEU A 21 -4.88 -7.00 -8.99
N VAL A 22 -5.61 -8.03 -9.41
CA VAL A 22 -5.13 -9.02 -10.38
C VAL A 22 -5.11 -8.45 -11.81
N LEU A 23 -6.13 -7.68 -12.18
CA LEU A 23 -6.22 -7.03 -13.49
C LEU A 23 -5.24 -5.86 -13.63
N THR A 24 -4.98 -5.16 -12.52
CA THR A 24 -4.00 -4.07 -12.43
C THR A 24 -2.61 -4.72 -12.33
N ARG A 25 -1.94 -4.95 -13.46
CA ARG A 25 -0.63 -5.66 -13.56
C ARG A 25 0.56 -4.94 -12.89
N GLU A 26 0.30 -4.03 -11.95
CA GLU A 26 1.29 -3.29 -11.18
C GLU A 26 2.07 -4.24 -10.26
N THR A 27 3.37 -4.38 -10.51
CA THR A 27 4.26 -5.31 -9.80
C THR A 27 4.36 -5.01 -8.31
N GLY A 28 4.26 -3.73 -7.91
CA GLY A 28 4.30 -3.30 -6.52
C GLY A 28 3.10 -3.75 -5.67
N LEU A 29 1.95 -4.03 -6.29
CA LEU A 29 0.71 -4.40 -5.60
C LEU A 29 0.48 -5.91 -5.52
N ARG A 30 1.30 -6.72 -6.19
CA ARG A 30 1.22 -8.20 -6.15
C ARG A 30 1.19 -8.79 -4.72
N PRO A 31 1.93 -8.26 -3.73
CA PRO A 31 1.84 -8.78 -2.37
C PRO A 31 0.47 -8.54 -1.71
N ALA A 32 -0.24 -7.47 -2.07
CA ALA A 32 -1.56 -7.18 -1.54
C ALA A 32 -2.59 -8.25 -1.92
N ILE A 33 -2.44 -8.91 -3.08
CA ILE A 33 -3.29 -10.02 -3.54
C ILE A 33 -3.38 -11.10 -2.46
N GLY A 34 -2.23 -11.59 -1.96
CA GLY A 34 -2.20 -12.66 -0.97
C GLY A 34 -2.88 -12.29 0.35
N PHE A 35 -2.72 -11.04 0.80
CA PHE A 35 -3.39 -10.54 2.01
C PHE A 35 -4.90 -10.42 1.82
N VAL A 36 -5.36 -9.81 0.72
CA VAL A 36 -6.79 -9.66 0.41
C VAL A 36 -7.46 -11.02 0.25
N THR A 37 -6.81 -11.99 -0.39
CA THR A 37 -7.31 -13.38 -0.47
C THR A 37 -7.47 -14.00 0.91
N ALA A 38 -6.50 -13.85 1.82
CA ALA A 38 -6.60 -14.36 3.19
C ALA A 38 -7.78 -13.72 3.95
N CYS A 39 -7.95 -12.40 3.86
CA CYS A 39 -9.07 -11.69 4.46
C CYS A 39 -10.42 -12.15 3.88
N MET A 40 -10.50 -12.38 2.57
CA MET A 40 -11.70 -12.88 1.91
C MET A 40 -12.10 -14.26 2.42
N ILE A 41 -11.13 -15.18 2.56
CA ILE A 41 -11.34 -16.52 3.12
C ILE A 41 -11.89 -16.44 4.55
N VAL A 42 -11.30 -15.56 5.38
CA VAL A 42 -11.78 -15.35 6.76
C VAL A 42 -13.21 -14.79 6.77
N ALA A 43 -13.51 -13.78 5.94
CA ALA A 43 -14.85 -13.20 5.85
C ALA A 43 -15.92 -14.24 5.45
N VAL A 44 -15.60 -15.11 4.49
CA VAL A 44 -16.47 -16.24 4.09
C VAL A 44 -16.63 -17.24 5.23
N ALA A 45 -15.55 -17.62 5.91
CA ALA A 45 -15.60 -18.56 7.03
C ALA A 45 -16.45 -18.01 8.19
N VAL A 46 -16.35 -16.71 8.49
CA VAL A 46 -17.22 -16.03 9.46
C VAL A 46 -18.67 -16.09 9.00
N GLY A 47 -18.98 -15.73 7.74
CA GLY A 47 -20.34 -15.82 7.20
C GLY A 47 -20.93 -17.24 7.27
N LEU A 48 -20.11 -18.25 7.01
CA LEU A 48 -20.49 -19.66 7.12
C LEU A 48 -20.77 -20.06 8.57
N ARG A 49 -19.99 -19.58 9.55
CA ARG A 49 -20.21 -19.84 10.98
C ARG A 49 -21.58 -19.35 11.47
N TRP A 50 -22.04 -18.21 10.96
CA TRP A 50 -23.34 -17.62 11.34
C TRP A 50 -24.53 -18.24 10.62
N THR A 51 -24.30 -19.00 9.54
CA THR A 51 -25.37 -19.60 8.72
C THR A 51 -25.48 -21.10 8.89
N VAL A 52 -24.34 -21.78 9.10
CA VAL A 52 -24.25 -23.23 9.20
C VAL A 52 -23.48 -23.57 10.47
N ASP A 53 -24.17 -24.15 11.46
CA ASP A 53 -23.59 -24.47 12.76
C ASP A 53 -22.78 -25.78 12.74
N LEU A 54 -21.81 -25.88 11.82
CA LEU A 54 -20.98 -27.08 11.65
C LEU A 54 -19.77 -27.08 12.60
N PRO A 55 -19.48 -28.20 13.29
CA PRO A 55 -18.32 -28.32 14.19
C PRO A 55 -16.98 -28.02 13.51
N VAL A 56 -16.85 -28.41 12.25
CA VAL A 56 -15.63 -28.17 11.44
C VAL A 56 -15.37 -26.67 11.26
N VAL A 57 -16.43 -25.88 11.06
CA VAL A 57 -16.30 -24.42 10.87
C VAL A 57 -15.86 -23.76 12.17
N ARG A 58 -16.36 -24.22 13.33
CA ARG A 58 -15.94 -23.73 14.65
C ARG A 58 -14.46 -24.00 14.93
N PHE A 59 -13.96 -25.17 14.53
CA PHE A 59 -12.53 -25.51 14.66
C PHE A 59 -11.64 -24.71 13.69
N LEU A 60 -12.07 -24.57 12.44
CA LEU A 60 -11.25 -24.00 11.38
C LEU A 60 -11.19 -22.48 11.44
N GLN A 61 -12.25 -21.81 11.90
CA GLN A 61 -12.33 -20.35 11.86
C GLN A 61 -11.20 -19.64 12.64
N PRO A 62 -10.86 -19.98 13.90
CA PRO A 62 -9.75 -19.32 14.61
C PRO A 62 -8.41 -19.51 13.89
N VAL A 63 -8.20 -20.69 13.29
CA VAL A 63 -6.98 -21.01 12.53
C VAL A 63 -6.88 -20.14 11.28
N LEU A 64 -7.99 -20.00 10.54
CA LEU A 64 -8.05 -19.11 9.38
C LEU A 64 -7.87 -17.65 9.81
N ALA A 65 -8.47 -17.22 10.92
CA ALA A 65 -8.33 -15.88 11.47
C ALA A 65 -6.88 -15.58 11.91
N ALA A 66 -6.09 -16.57 12.31
CA ALA A 66 -4.68 -16.34 12.65
C ALA A 66 -3.78 -16.07 11.42
N MET A 67 -4.23 -16.34 10.19
CA MET A 67 -3.42 -16.27 8.97
C MET A 67 -3.19 -14.85 8.40
N PRO A 68 -4.18 -13.92 8.36
CA PRO A 68 -4.00 -12.61 7.76
C PRO A 68 -2.85 -11.78 8.35
N PRO A 69 -2.63 -11.69 9.68
CA PRO A 69 -1.52 -10.89 10.22
C PRO A 69 -0.12 -11.31 9.73
N PRO A 70 0.30 -12.59 9.81
CA PRO A 70 1.60 -13.01 9.28
C PRO A 70 1.68 -12.93 7.76
N ILE A 71 0.59 -13.19 7.03
CA ILE A 71 0.56 -13.01 5.56
C ILE A 71 0.77 -11.54 5.21
N ALA A 72 0.06 -10.61 5.87
CA ALA A 72 0.22 -9.17 5.67
C ALA A 72 1.68 -8.76 5.89
N TRP A 73 2.27 -9.18 7.00
CA TRP A 73 3.66 -8.91 7.30
C TRP A 73 4.61 -9.41 6.20
N LEU A 74 4.48 -10.66 5.78
CA LEU A 74 5.34 -11.24 4.74
C LEU A 74 5.15 -10.56 3.38
N CYS A 75 3.93 -10.16 3.06
CA CYS A 75 3.62 -9.45 1.83
C CYS A 75 4.27 -8.05 1.80
N PHE A 76 4.15 -7.28 2.89
CA PHE A 76 4.59 -5.89 2.93
C PHE A 76 6.05 -5.71 3.41
N THR A 77 6.71 -6.75 3.94
CA THR A 77 8.14 -6.71 4.35
C THR A 77 9.09 -7.48 3.43
N ARG A 78 8.60 -8.07 2.34
CA ARG A 78 9.37 -8.96 1.44
C ARG A 78 10.67 -8.35 0.89
N SER A 79 10.77 -7.02 0.88
CA SER A 79 11.94 -6.25 0.43
C SER A 79 13.08 -6.09 1.45
N ARG A 80 12.91 -6.55 2.71
CA ARG A 80 13.86 -6.22 3.81
C ARG A 80 14.73 -7.36 4.35
N SER A 81 14.51 -8.63 3.99
CA SER A 81 15.30 -9.73 4.57
C SER A 81 15.62 -10.87 3.59
N PRO A 82 16.91 -11.16 3.34
CA PRO A 82 17.37 -12.29 2.54
C PRO A 82 17.23 -13.65 3.27
N LEU A 83 16.91 -13.67 4.57
CA LEU A 83 16.90 -14.90 5.37
C LEU A 83 15.53 -15.58 5.37
N ARG A 84 15.34 -16.53 4.44
CA ARG A 84 14.17 -17.45 4.40
C ARG A 84 13.91 -18.12 5.77
N ALA A 85 14.96 -18.39 6.55
CA ALA A 85 14.90 -19.08 7.83
C ALA A 85 14.29 -18.28 9.00
N ALA A 86 13.94 -17.00 8.85
CA ALA A 86 13.20 -16.26 9.89
C ALA A 86 11.69 -16.20 9.61
N ARG A 87 11.24 -16.57 8.41
CA ARG A 87 9.84 -16.39 7.97
C ARG A 87 8.86 -17.37 8.61
N TRP A 88 9.28 -18.61 8.90
CA TRP A 88 8.45 -19.62 9.54
C TRP A 88 8.07 -19.27 10.99
N ARG A 89 8.90 -18.46 11.68
CA ARG A 89 8.61 -18.00 13.05
C ARG A 89 7.32 -17.19 13.14
N HIS A 90 6.94 -16.49 12.07
CA HIS A 90 5.68 -15.74 12.00
C HIS A 90 4.42 -16.63 11.97
N PHE A 91 4.57 -17.92 11.62
CA PHE A 91 3.48 -18.90 11.64
C PHE A 91 3.44 -19.73 12.94
N LEU A 92 4.39 -19.53 13.87
CA LEU A 92 4.34 -20.18 15.18
C LEU A 92 3.05 -19.83 15.95
N PRO A 93 2.56 -18.57 15.98
CA PRO A 93 1.28 -18.26 16.61
C PRO A 93 0.11 -19.00 15.97
N VAL A 94 0.13 -19.23 14.65
CA VAL A 94 -0.91 -20.00 13.95
C VAL A 94 -0.92 -21.46 14.40
N ALA A 95 0.25 -22.07 14.58
CA ALA A 95 0.37 -23.42 15.10
C ALA A 95 -0.15 -23.52 16.55
N VAL A 96 0.11 -22.50 17.38
CA VAL A 96 -0.45 -22.40 18.73
C VAL A 96 -1.97 -22.29 18.69
N VAL A 97 -2.53 -21.42 17.84
CA VAL A 97 -3.99 -21.32 17.65
C VAL A 97 -4.61 -22.64 17.17
N PHE A 98 -3.95 -23.35 16.26
CA PHE A 98 -4.38 -24.67 15.80
C PHE A 98 -4.45 -25.69 16.94
N ALA A 99 -3.40 -25.77 17.78
CA ALA A 99 -3.37 -26.67 18.93
C ALA A 99 -4.47 -26.32 19.96
N LEU A 100 -4.64 -25.03 20.26
CA LEU A 100 -5.65 -24.55 21.20
C LEU A 100 -7.08 -24.72 20.66
N SER A 101 -7.29 -24.64 19.34
CA SER A 101 -8.58 -24.85 18.69
C SER A 101 -9.12 -26.28 18.91
N ALA A 102 -8.24 -27.28 19.08
CA ALA A 102 -8.67 -28.64 19.41
C ALA A 102 -9.37 -28.72 20.79
N GLY A 103 -9.08 -27.79 21.70
CA GLY A 103 -9.67 -27.67 23.03
C GLY A 103 -10.73 -26.58 23.14
N TRP A 104 -11.46 -26.27 22.06
CA TRP A 104 -12.27 -25.05 21.91
C TRP A 104 -13.19 -24.70 23.10
N ARG A 105 -13.79 -25.70 23.77
CA ARG A 105 -14.69 -25.51 24.92
C ARG A 105 -14.03 -24.87 26.14
N VAL A 106 -12.73 -25.09 26.33
CA VAL A 106 -11.98 -24.60 27.51
C VAL A 106 -11.20 -23.33 27.16
N TRP A 107 -10.80 -23.18 25.90
CA TRP A 107 -9.84 -22.17 25.46
C TRP A 107 -10.46 -21.01 24.68
N GLN A 108 -11.79 -20.86 24.64
CA GLN A 108 -12.46 -19.83 23.84
C GLN A 108 -11.99 -18.41 24.21
N SER A 109 -12.03 -18.00 25.48
CA SER A 109 -11.61 -16.65 25.89
C SER A 109 -10.11 -16.38 25.72
N PRO A 110 -9.19 -17.31 26.07
CA PRO A 110 -7.77 -17.12 25.77
C PRO A 110 -7.45 -17.04 24.27
N LEU A 111 -8.16 -17.80 23.42
CA LEU A 111 -7.99 -17.77 21.97
C LEU A 111 -8.30 -16.38 21.39
N ASP A 112 -9.38 -15.76 21.83
CA ASP A 112 -9.79 -14.43 21.37
C ASP A 112 -8.73 -13.36 21.74
N LEU A 113 -8.15 -13.44 22.95
CA LEU A 113 -7.05 -12.56 23.37
C LEU A 113 -5.77 -12.77 22.57
N VAL A 114 -5.41 -14.03 22.28
CA VAL A 114 -4.24 -14.35 21.45
C VAL A 114 -4.41 -13.81 20.03
N LEU A 115 -5.60 -13.99 19.44
CA LEU A 115 -5.92 -13.46 18.11
C LEU A 115 -5.89 -11.92 18.10
N ALA A 116 -6.54 -11.27 19.08
CA ALA A 116 -6.51 -9.81 19.19
C ALA A 116 -5.07 -9.27 19.33
N GLY A 117 -4.25 -9.90 20.18
CA GLY A 117 -2.83 -9.55 20.34
C GLY A 117 -2.02 -9.71 19.06
N LEU A 118 -2.30 -10.76 18.27
CA LEU A 118 -1.67 -10.98 16.96
C LEU A 118 -2.01 -9.85 15.98
N TYR A 119 -3.30 -9.51 15.85
CA TYR A 119 -3.75 -8.46 14.95
C TYR A 119 -3.22 -7.09 15.36
N VAL A 120 -3.25 -6.75 16.67
CA VAL A 120 -2.69 -5.50 17.19
C VAL A 120 -1.19 -5.43 16.96
N GLY A 121 -0.44 -6.49 17.28
CA GLY A 121 1.01 -6.53 17.15
C GLY A 121 1.48 -6.30 15.71
N TYR A 122 0.91 -7.06 14.77
CA TYR A 122 1.23 -6.88 13.34
C TYR A 122 0.65 -5.59 12.76
N GLY A 123 -0.54 -5.18 13.17
CA GLY A 123 -1.15 -3.91 12.77
C GLY A 123 -0.27 -2.73 13.15
N ILE A 124 0.19 -2.65 14.40
CA ILE A 124 1.14 -1.62 14.87
C ILE A 124 2.46 -1.73 14.10
N ALA A 125 2.97 -2.94 13.87
CA ALA A 125 4.23 -3.12 13.14
C ALA A 125 4.13 -2.62 11.67
N LEU A 126 3.02 -2.87 10.98
CA LEU A 126 2.76 -2.37 9.63
C LEU A 126 2.54 -0.86 9.62
N LEU A 127 1.82 -0.31 10.59
CA LEU A 127 1.64 1.15 10.72
C LEU A 127 2.97 1.85 11.01
N ARG A 128 3.81 1.28 11.88
CA ARG A 128 5.18 1.77 12.11
C ARG A 128 6.01 1.68 10.84
N LEU A 129 5.91 0.60 10.07
CA LEU A 129 6.59 0.46 8.78
C LEU A 129 6.15 1.53 7.77
N ALA A 130 4.84 1.77 7.64
CA ALA A 130 4.29 2.80 6.77
C ALA A 130 4.69 4.23 7.20
N ARG A 131 4.89 4.44 8.52
CA ARG A 131 5.37 5.70 9.10
C ARG A 131 6.89 5.86 9.12
N SER A 132 7.66 4.77 8.97
CA SER A 132 9.13 4.77 8.96
C SER A 132 9.73 5.51 7.74
N GLY A 133 8.89 6.10 6.90
CA GLY A 133 9.31 6.95 5.81
C GLY A 133 9.94 6.18 4.64
N PRO A 134 10.69 6.87 3.78
CA PRO A 134 11.21 6.37 2.50
C PRO A 134 12.11 5.13 2.62
N ASP A 135 12.78 4.96 3.76
CA ASP A 135 13.61 3.78 4.08
C ASP A 135 12.78 2.49 4.19
N GLY A 136 11.47 2.61 4.45
CA GLY A 136 10.47 1.54 4.40
C GLY A 136 10.53 0.73 3.11
N PHE A 137 10.64 1.45 2.00
CA PHE A 137 10.36 0.97 0.65
C PHE A 137 11.52 1.25 -0.32
N ALA A 138 12.74 1.44 0.19
CA ALA A 138 13.90 1.82 -0.62
C ALA A 138 14.28 0.79 -1.72
N ALA A 139 13.93 -0.48 -1.50
CA ALA A 139 14.10 -1.57 -2.48
C ALA A 139 12.95 -1.69 -3.49
N THR A 140 11.81 -1.02 -3.23
CA THR A 140 10.70 -0.92 -4.17
C THR A 140 11.04 0.11 -5.26
N ARG A 141 10.49 -0.06 -6.47
CA ARG A 141 10.60 0.93 -7.55
C ARG A 141 10.10 2.28 -7.05
N LEU A 142 10.77 3.36 -7.45
CA LEU A 142 10.39 4.71 -7.02
C LEU A 142 8.93 5.02 -7.39
N SER A 143 8.49 4.61 -8.59
CA SER A 143 7.11 4.75 -9.05
C SER A 143 6.07 4.05 -8.18
N ASP A 144 6.44 2.93 -7.57
CA ASP A 144 5.51 2.02 -6.87
C ASP A 144 5.52 2.26 -5.35
N ALA A 145 6.55 2.95 -4.84
CA ALA A 145 6.75 3.24 -3.43
C ALA A 145 5.56 3.94 -2.73
N PRO A 146 4.92 4.99 -3.30
CA PRO A 146 3.79 5.64 -2.63
C PRO A 146 2.58 4.71 -2.51
N ALA A 147 2.22 4.00 -3.59
CA ALA A 147 1.14 3.03 -3.57
C ALA A 147 1.40 1.88 -2.58
N ALA A 148 2.64 1.39 -2.51
CA ALA A 148 3.03 0.35 -1.54
C ALA A 148 2.93 0.85 -0.08
N ARG A 149 3.29 2.10 0.20
CA ARG A 149 3.12 2.72 1.52
C ARG A 149 1.65 2.81 1.90
N MET A 150 0.79 3.27 0.99
CA MET A 150 -0.65 3.37 1.25
C MET A 150 -1.30 2.01 1.45
N ALA A 151 -0.95 1.02 0.63
CA ALA A 151 -1.42 -0.36 0.81
C ALA A 151 -0.98 -0.93 2.18
N THR A 152 0.24 -0.63 2.63
CA THR A 152 0.74 -1.05 3.95
C THR A 152 -0.02 -0.35 5.08
N LEU A 153 -0.33 0.94 4.94
CA LEU A 153 -1.12 1.71 5.91
C LEU A 153 -2.54 1.16 6.00
N ALA A 154 -3.20 0.94 4.86
CA ALA A 154 -4.54 0.37 4.80
C ALA A 154 -4.59 -1.03 5.42
N ALA A 155 -3.62 -1.91 5.11
CA ALA A 155 -3.53 -3.24 5.73
C ALA A 155 -3.32 -3.16 7.25
N GLY A 156 -2.43 -2.27 7.73
CA GLY A 156 -2.23 -2.04 9.16
C GLY A 156 -3.49 -1.54 9.86
N ALA A 157 -4.18 -0.55 9.28
CA ALA A 157 -5.43 -0.01 9.81
C ALA A 157 -6.53 -1.08 9.84
N MET A 158 -6.67 -1.87 8.78
CA MET A 158 -7.61 -2.98 8.69
C MET A 158 -7.40 -3.99 9.83
N LEU A 159 -6.15 -4.38 10.10
CA LEU A 159 -5.84 -5.31 11.21
C LEU A 159 -6.21 -4.71 12.58
N ILE A 160 -5.96 -3.42 12.81
CA ILE A 160 -6.34 -2.76 14.07
C ILE A 160 -7.86 -2.71 14.25
N VAL A 161 -8.60 -2.31 13.20
CA VAL A 161 -10.06 -2.28 13.24
C VAL A 161 -10.62 -3.68 13.52
N SER A 162 -10.12 -4.71 12.83
CA SER A 162 -10.52 -6.10 13.09
C SER A 162 -10.24 -6.52 14.54
N ALA A 163 -9.08 -6.18 15.10
CA ALA A 163 -8.77 -6.51 16.49
C ALA A 163 -9.72 -5.86 17.50
N VAL A 164 -10.10 -4.60 17.27
CA VAL A 164 -11.04 -3.88 18.14
C VAL A 164 -12.43 -4.54 18.09
N VAL A 165 -12.88 -4.95 16.90
CA VAL A 165 -14.15 -5.65 16.73
C VAL A 165 -14.13 -6.99 17.44
N ASP A 166 -13.07 -7.80 17.23
CA ASP A 166 -12.93 -9.11 17.87
C ASP A 166 -12.87 -8.99 19.40
N LEU A 167 -12.14 -8.01 19.94
CA LEU A 167 -12.09 -7.75 21.37
C LEU A 167 -13.46 -7.30 21.91
N SER A 168 -14.18 -6.47 21.18
CA SER A 168 -15.53 -6.03 21.56
C SER A 168 -16.51 -7.20 21.62
N ILE A 169 -16.43 -8.12 20.66
CA ILE A 169 -17.22 -9.37 20.66
C ILE A 169 -16.85 -10.22 21.87
N ALA A 170 -15.55 -10.42 22.15
CA ALA A 170 -15.09 -11.20 23.29
C ALA A 170 -15.59 -10.64 24.63
N VAL A 171 -15.56 -9.30 24.80
CA VAL A 171 -16.10 -8.61 25.97
C VAL A 171 -17.63 -8.78 26.06
N ASP A 172 -18.35 -8.71 24.94
CA ASP A 172 -19.80 -8.90 24.92
C ASP A 172 -20.22 -10.32 25.32
N PHE A 173 -19.50 -11.34 24.86
CA PHE A 173 -19.70 -12.71 25.31
C PHE A 173 -19.38 -12.90 26.80
N GLY A 174 -18.37 -12.21 27.32
CA GLY A 174 -17.96 -12.30 28.73
C GLY A 174 -18.91 -11.59 29.70
N LEU A 175 -19.39 -10.39 29.35
CA LEU A 175 -20.17 -9.53 30.26
C LEU A 175 -21.69 -9.56 29.98
N PHE A 176 -22.08 -9.79 28.72
CA PHE A 176 -23.46 -9.65 28.25
C PHE A 176 -23.98 -10.92 27.55
N SER A 177 -23.28 -12.05 27.68
CA SER A 177 -23.63 -13.34 27.07
C SER A 177 -23.84 -13.30 25.55
N GLY A 178 -23.21 -12.35 24.85
CA GLY A 178 -23.29 -12.24 23.39
C GLY A 178 -24.53 -11.52 22.86
N GLY A 179 -25.30 -10.85 23.73
CA GLY A 179 -26.54 -10.18 23.35
C GLY A 179 -26.38 -9.06 22.30
N HIS A 180 -25.19 -8.47 22.18
CA HIS A 180 -24.90 -7.39 21.24
C HIS A 180 -23.93 -7.80 20.12
N ALA A 181 -23.48 -9.06 20.08
CA ALA A 181 -22.49 -9.54 19.12
C ALA A 181 -22.84 -9.22 17.66
N ALA A 182 -24.11 -9.38 17.27
CA ALA A 182 -24.56 -9.05 15.91
C ALA A 182 -24.47 -7.54 15.60
N ALA A 183 -24.78 -6.67 16.57
CA ALA A 183 -24.66 -5.23 16.43
C ALA A 183 -23.18 -4.80 16.34
N ILE A 184 -22.32 -5.39 17.18
CA ILE A 184 -20.87 -5.14 17.17
C ILE A 184 -20.26 -5.53 15.82
N VAL A 185 -20.60 -6.70 15.29
CA VAL A 185 -20.16 -7.15 13.95
C VAL A 185 -20.64 -6.17 12.86
N THR A 186 -21.88 -5.70 12.97
CA THR A 186 -22.45 -4.74 12.02
C THR A 186 -21.69 -3.42 12.01
N ILE A 187 -21.47 -2.84 13.20
CA ILE A 187 -20.70 -1.59 13.37
C ILE A 187 -19.27 -1.77 12.87
N GLY A 188 -18.63 -2.88 13.24
CA GLY A 188 -17.27 -3.22 12.81
C GLY A 188 -17.14 -3.30 11.29
N ASN A 189 -18.09 -3.94 10.61
CA ASN A 189 -18.11 -4.01 9.15
C ASN A 189 -18.34 -2.62 8.52
N ILE A 190 -19.22 -1.79 9.08
CA ILE A 190 -19.44 -0.41 8.62
C ILE A 190 -18.14 0.40 8.71
N LEU A 191 -17.38 0.26 9.80
CA LEU A 191 -16.08 0.92 9.96
C LEU A 191 -15.01 0.42 8.99
N LEU A 192 -15.12 -0.83 8.53
CA LEU A 192 -14.19 -1.43 7.57
C LEU A 192 -14.43 -0.96 6.13
N LEU A 193 -15.67 -0.59 5.79
CA LEU A 193 -16.07 -0.20 4.43
C LEU A 193 -15.28 1.02 3.90
N PRO A 194 -15.11 2.13 4.65
CA PRO A 194 -14.30 3.27 4.20
C PRO A 194 -12.85 2.89 3.93
N VAL A 195 -12.25 2.04 4.77
CA VAL A 195 -10.86 1.58 4.60
C VAL A 195 -10.73 0.78 3.30
N LEU A 196 -11.69 -0.11 3.04
CA LEU A 196 -11.71 -0.92 1.83
C LEU A 196 -11.99 -0.10 0.58
N ALA A 197 -12.95 0.83 0.63
CA ALA A 197 -13.28 1.75 -0.45
C ALA A 197 -12.09 2.65 -0.79
N TYR A 198 -11.41 3.18 0.22
CA TYR A 198 -10.17 3.94 0.05
C TYR A 198 -9.09 3.10 -0.61
N ALA A 199 -8.86 1.86 -0.14
CA ALA A 199 -7.89 0.96 -0.76
C ALA A 199 -8.21 0.71 -2.26
N VAL A 200 -9.48 0.47 -2.59
CA VAL A 200 -9.95 0.32 -3.99
C VAL A 200 -9.68 1.58 -4.80
N ALA A 201 -9.99 2.77 -4.27
CA ALA A 201 -9.80 4.04 -4.97
C ALA A 201 -8.33 4.36 -5.24
N VAL A 202 -7.46 4.11 -4.25
CA VAL A 202 -6.00 4.31 -4.37
C VAL A 202 -5.41 3.36 -5.41
N ILE A 203 -5.79 2.09 -5.39
CA ILE A 203 -5.35 1.09 -6.37
C ILE A 203 -5.92 1.39 -7.76
N GLY A 204 -7.12 1.98 -7.84
CA GLY A 204 -7.81 2.34 -9.07
C GLY A 204 -7.29 3.60 -9.76
N GLY A 205 -6.32 4.32 -9.18
CA GLY A 205 -5.72 5.51 -9.78
C GLY A 205 -6.59 6.77 -9.74
N SER A 206 -7.71 6.75 -8.99
CA SER A 206 -8.65 7.86 -8.84
C SER A 206 -8.52 8.53 -7.48
N VAL A 207 -7.28 8.74 -7.01
CA VAL A 207 -7.02 9.68 -5.93
C VAL A 207 -6.96 11.06 -6.59
N PRO A 208 -7.88 12.00 -6.29
CA PRO A 208 -7.57 13.42 -6.43
C PRO A 208 -6.23 13.61 -5.75
N GLY A 209 -5.29 14.27 -6.42
CA GLY A 209 -3.89 14.30 -6.00
C GLY A 209 -3.77 14.38 -4.48
N GLU A 210 -2.85 13.60 -3.90
CA GLU A 210 -2.18 14.08 -2.71
C GLU A 210 -1.65 15.47 -3.08
N ASP A 211 -2.49 16.47 -2.81
CA ASP A 211 -2.10 17.80 -2.43
C ASP A 211 -0.97 17.60 -1.42
N ALA A 212 0.06 18.41 -1.62
CA ALA A 212 1.30 18.40 -0.88
C ALA A 212 1.11 17.88 0.55
N PRO A 213 1.98 16.98 1.06
CA PRO A 213 1.90 16.60 2.45
C PRO A 213 1.90 17.88 3.27
N GLU A 214 0.74 18.13 3.86
CA GLU A 214 0.49 19.12 4.88
C GLU A 214 1.64 18.98 5.87
N ALA A 215 2.28 20.12 6.14
CA ALA A 215 3.31 20.29 7.11
C ALA A 215 2.78 19.93 8.51
N ALA A 216 2.66 18.63 8.79
CA ALA A 216 2.21 18.09 10.05
C ALA A 216 3.25 17.08 10.53
N GLY A 217 4.27 17.61 11.20
CA GLY A 217 5.36 16.85 11.80
C GLY A 217 6.77 17.20 11.32
N ALA A 218 6.97 18.36 10.68
CA ALA A 218 8.30 18.94 10.60
C ALA A 218 8.72 19.33 12.03
N GLU A 219 9.58 18.52 12.65
CA GLU A 219 10.43 19.02 13.74
C GLU A 219 11.03 20.36 13.29
N PRO A 220 11.10 21.35 14.18
CA PRO A 220 11.52 22.71 13.81
C PRO A 220 12.85 22.64 13.09
N ALA A 221 12.91 23.35 11.97
CA ALA A 221 14.05 23.52 11.10
C ALA A 221 15.38 23.55 11.87
N ARG A 222 16.03 22.39 12.02
CA ARG A 222 17.49 22.37 12.06
C ARG A 222 17.90 22.82 10.69
N ALA A 223 18.54 23.99 10.63
CA ALA A 223 19.00 24.68 9.43
C ALA A 223 19.31 23.69 8.31
N ALA A 224 18.81 23.96 7.11
CA ALA A 224 19.20 23.24 5.91
C ALA A 224 20.74 23.12 5.91
N ASN A 225 21.25 21.93 6.25
CA ASN A 225 22.69 21.73 6.33
C ASN A 225 23.22 22.00 4.92
N GLU A 226 24.33 22.72 4.78
CA GLU A 226 25.00 22.89 3.48
C GLU A 226 25.22 21.54 2.77
N ASP A 227 25.35 20.47 3.56
CA ASP A 227 25.42 19.09 3.10
C ASP A 227 24.15 18.58 2.39
N ASP A 228 22.94 18.99 2.79
CA ASP A 228 21.71 18.55 2.11
C ASP A 228 21.64 19.13 0.69
N GLY A 229 22.04 20.38 0.51
CA GLY A 229 22.15 21.02 -0.81
C GLY A 229 23.19 20.32 -1.69
N ARG A 230 24.35 19.98 -1.13
CA ARG A 230 25.40 19.21 -1.83
C ARG A 230 24.92 17.82 -2.23
N ILE A 231 24.18 17.13 -1.36
CA ILE A 231 23.61 15.80 -1.66
C ILE A 231 22.62 15.91 -2.82
N VAL A 232 21.69 16.86 -2.79
CA VAL A 232 20.70 17.04 -3.87
C VAL A 232 21.38 17.38 -5.19
N ALA A 233 22.38 18.27 -5.19
CA ALA A 233 23.15 18.60 -6.39
C ALA A 233 23.94 17.39 -6.94
N ALA A 234 24.56 16.59 -6.08
CA ALA A 234 25.26 15.38 -6.48
C ALA A 234 24.30 14.34 -7.10
N VAL A 235 23.10 14.21 -6.53
CA VAL A 235 22.05 13.33 -7.07
C VAL A 235 21.52 13.84 -8.41
N ASP A 236 21.21 15.14 -8.54
CA ASP A 236 20.77 15.76 -9.81
C ASP A 236 21.78 15.48 -10.93
N ARG A 237 23.07 15.72 -10.66
CA ARG A 237 24.15 15.45 -11.61
C ARG A 237 24.16 13.99 -12.09
N VAL A 238 24.14 13.04 -11.16
CA VAL A 238 24.20 11.60 -11.51
C VAL A 238 22.94 11.15 -12.26
N VAL A 239 21.77 11.70 -11.91
CA VAL A 239 20.49 11.41 -12.58
C VAL A 239 20.52 11.91 -14.03
N ARG A 240 21.01 13.14 -14.27
CA ARG A 240 21.12 13.73 -15.61
C ARG A 240 22.19 13.04 -16.46
N GLU A 241 23.42 12.94 -15.96
CA GLU A 241 24.57 12.39 -16.71
C GLU A 241 24.35 10.95 -17.15
N ARG A 242 23.73 10.12 -16.30
CA ARG A 242 23.49 8.70 -16.59
C ARG A 242 22.07 8.41 -17.07
N MET A 243 21.27 9.46 -17.28
CA MET A 243 19.85 9.35 -17.66
C MET A 243 19.08 8.34 -16.79
N LEU A 244 19.35 8.30 -15.49
CA LEU A 244 18.78 7.27 -14.59
C LEU A 244 17.26 7.32 -14.54
N PHE A 245 16.67 8.48 -14.83
CA PHE A 245 15.23 8.68 -14.91
C PHE A 245 14.56 7.81 -15.99
N ARG A 246 15.29 7.41 -17.06
CA ARG A 246 14.80 6.48 -18.08
C ARG A 246 14.72 5.03 -17.61
N ASP A 247 15.42 4.64 -16.53
CA ASP A 247 15.31 3.30 -15.96
C ASP A 247 13.94 3.17 -15.25
N PRO A 248 12.99 2.38 -15.79
CA PRO A 248 11.69 2.23 -15.19
C PRO A 248 11.75 1.39 -13.89
N ASP A 249 12.84 0.65 -13.68
CA ASP A 249 13.10 -0.16 -12.49
C ASP A 249 13.98 0.56 -11.46
N LEU A 250 14.17 1.88 -11.60
CA LEU A 250 14.97 2.65 -10.65
C LEU A 250 14.37 2.57 -9.24
N THR A 251 15.20 2.16 -8.28
CA THR A 251 14.88 2.12 -6.85
C THR A 251 15.77 3.12 -6.10
N LEU A 252 15.37 3.52 -4.89
CA LEU A 252 16.21 4.40 -4.06
C LEU A 252 17.55 3.74 -3.74
N ILE A 253 17.60 2.42 -3.53
CA ILE A 253 18.87 1.69 -3.33
C ILE A 253 19.77 1.75 -4.56
N ARG A 254 19.20 1.61 -5.77
CA ARG A 254 19.98 1.74 -7.01
C ARG A 254 20.51 3.15 -7.18
N LEU A 255 19.67 4.16 -6.93
CA LEU A 255 20.09 5.57 -6.96
C LEU A 255 21.21 5.84 -5.97
N ALA A 256 21.05 5.40 -4.72
CA ALA A 256 22.05 5.50 -3.66
C ALA A 256 23.40 4.89 -4.07
N ARG A 257 23.37 3.67 -4.64
CA ARG A 257 24.58 3.00 -5.13
C ARG A 257 25.25 3.76 -6.27
N ARG A 258 24.47 4.32 -7.21
CA ARG A 258 25.00 5.09 -8.34
C ARG A 258 25.56 6.44 -7.91
N ALA A 259 24.95 7.08 -6.92
CA ALA A 259 25.39 8.36 -6.37
C ALA A 259 26.53 8.22 -5.34
N GLY A 260 26.74 7.03 -4.78
CA GLY A 260 27.71 6.81 -3.69
C GLY A 260 27.24 7.38 -2.34
N ILE A 261 25.94 7.70 -2.22
CA ILE A 261 25.35 8.36 -1.04
C ILE A 261 24.32 7.41 -0.42
N PRO A 262 24.29 7.21 0.90
CA PRO A 262 23.27 6.39 1.56
C PRO A 262 21.84 6.80 1.20
N ALA A 263 20.98 5.81 0.92
CA ALA A 263 19.56 6.02 0.55
C ALA A 263 18.82 6.97 1.51
N ARG A 264 19.04 6.81 2.81
CA ARG A 264 18.45 7.64 3.85
C ARG A 264 18.83 9.12 3.72
N GLN A 265 20.11 9.38 3.44
CA GLN A 265 20.62 10.75 3.27
C GLN A 265 20.06 11.40 2.00
N ILE A 266 20.00 10.66 0.89
CA ILE A 266 19.36 11.14 -0.34
C ILE A 266 17.90 11.51 -0.04
N SER A 267 17.17 10.60 0.60
CA SER A 267 15.75 10.84 0.81
C SER A 267 15.46 11.96 1.80
N SER A 268 16.26 12.12 2.86
CA SER A 268 16.11 13.23 3.80
C SER A 268 16.47 14.55 3.15
N ALA A 269 17.57 14.60 2.39
CA ALA A 269 18.02 15.81 1.72
C ALA A 269 17.00 16.28 0.66
N VAL A 270 16.51 15.37 -0.19
CA VAL A 270 15.46 15.69 -1.18
C VAL A 270 14.19 16.18 -0.49
N ASN A 271 13.75 15.51 0.57
CA ASN A 271 12.54 15.92 1.26
C ASN A 271 12.66 17.30 1.92
N ARG A 272 13.81 17.61 2.53
CA ARG A 272 14.05 18.89 3.22
C ARG A 272 14.30 20.05 2.25
N GLN A 273 15.02 19.82 1.16
CA GLN A 273 15.39 20.87 0.20
C GLN A 273 14.32 21.12 -0.86
N GLN A 274 13.69 20.05 -1.37
CA GLN A 274 12.76 20.13 -2.50
C GLN A 274 11.29 20.02 -2.07
N GLY A 275 11.01 19.75 -0.79
CA GLY A 275 9.64 19.59 -0.28
C GLY A 275 8.88 18.38 -0.87
N CYS A 276 9.58 17.47 -1.55
CA CYS A 276 8.98 16.36 -2.29
C CYS A 276 9.66 15.03 -1.95
N ASN A 277 9.08 13.90 -2.37
CA ASN A 277 9.73 12.61 -2.23
C ASN A 277 10.64 12.29 -3.44
N VAL A 278 11.54 11.32 -3.31
CA VAL A 278 12.50 10.97 -4.37
C VAL A 278 11.83 10.52 -5.67
N SER A 279 10.64 9.90 -5.61
CA SER A 279 9.91 9.56 -6.85
C SER A 279 9.41 10.81 -7.57
N GLN A 280 8.86 11.79 -6.83
CA GLN A 280 8.43 13.07 -7.40
C GLN A 280 9.61 13.83 -7.99
N PHE A 281 10.75 13.83 -7.28
CA PHE A 281 12.01 14.39 -7.77
C PHE A 281 12.43 13.77 -9.11
N ILE A 282 12.43 12.43 -9.23
CA ILE A 282 12.75 11.75 -10.49
C ILE A 282 11.70 12.00 -11.58
N ASN A 283 10.42 12.08 -11.22
CA ASN A 283 9.34 12.34 -12.18
C ASN A 283 9.50 13.69 -12.90
N VAL A 284 10.11 14.70 -12.27
CA VAL A 284 10.42 15.98 -12.95
C VAL A 284 11.25 15.74 -14.22
N TYR A 285 12.34 14.98 -14.12
CA TYR A 285 13.19 14.63 -15.27
C TYR A 285 12.46 13.77 -16.30
N ARG A 286 11.66 12.80 -15.85
CA ARG A 286 10.86 11.96 -16.75
C ARG A 286 9.85 12.81 -17.55
N LEU A 287 9.24 13.80 -16.91
CA LEU A 287 8.27 14.70 -17.54
C LEU A 287 8.94 15.73 -18.46
N GLU A 288 10.15 16.21 -18.11
CA GLU A 288 10.96 17.01 -19.02
C GLU A 288 11.28 16.24 -20.31
N GLU A 289 11.73 14.99 -20.18
CA GLU A 289 12.02 14.15 -21.34
C GLU A 289 10.76 13.82 -22.15
N ALA A 290 9.64 13.52 -21.48
CA ALA A 290 8.37 13.28 -22.17
C ALA A 290 7.91 14.52 -22.96
N ARG A 291 8.02 15.73 -22.38
CA ARG A 291 7.69 16.98 -23.07
C ARG A 291 8.56 17.18 -24.31
N ARG A 292 9.87 16.95 -24.18
CA ARG A 292 10.83 17.01 -25.30
C ARG A 292 10.44 16.04 -26.42
N LEU A 293 10.21 14.77 -26.08
CA LEU A 293 9.83 13.75 -27.07
C LEU A 293 8.48 14.01 -27.73
N LEU A 294 7.49 14.56 -27.00
CA LEU A 294 6.19 14.94 -27.57
C LEU A 294 6.30 16.12 -28.55
N ALA A 295 7.24 17.05 -28.31
CA ALA A 295 7.45 18.22 -29.15
C ALA A 295 8.32 17.93 -30.38
N GLU A 296 9.35 17.10 -30.22
CA GLU A 296 10.40 16.89 -31.24
C GLU A 296 10.17 15.65 -32.12
N THR A 297 9.26 14.74 -31.75
CA THR A 297 9.09 13.46 -32.45
C THR A 297 7.62 13.12 -32.67
N ASP A 298 7.31 12.35 -33.72
CA ASP A 298 5.98 11.79 -33.98
C ASP A 298 5.71 10.46 -33.26
N MET A 299 6.53 10.12 -32.26
CA MET A 299 6.35 8.86 -31.52
C MET A 299 4.95 8.78 -30.88
N PRO A 300 4.30 7.60 -30.91
CA PRO A 300 3.07 7.39 -30.16
C PRO A 300 3.24 7.76 -28.69
N VAL A 301 2.22 8.36 -28.08
CA VAL A 301 2.25 8.80 -26.66
C VAL A 301 2.65 7.65 -25.74
N THR A 302 2.23 6.42 -26.04
CA THR A 302 2.62 5.22 -25.28
C THR A 302 4.10 4.90 -25.39
N SER A 303 4.73 5.11 -26.56
CA SER A 303 6.18 4.96 -26.71
C SER A 303 6.94 6.04 -25.95
N VAL A 304 6.48 7.30 -26.04
CA VAL A 304 7.07 8.41 -25.27
C VAL A 304 7.03 8.13 -23.77
N MET A 305 5.91 7.61 -23.26
CA MET A 305 5.79 7.21 -21.86
C MET A 305 6.89 6.23 -21.44
N PHE A 306 7.12 5.18 -22.22
CA PHE A 306 8.13 4.17 -21.89
C PHE A 306 9.56 4.72 -22.03
N GLU A 307 9.85 5.50 -23.07
CA GLU A 307 11.16 6.15 -23.27
C GLU A 307 11.50 7.16 -22.16
N ALA A 308 10.49 7.86 -21.65
CA ALA A 308 10.62 8.74 -20.50
C ALA A 308 10.81 7.99 -19.16
N GLY A 309 10.73 6.66 -19.15
CA GLY A 309 10.92 5.82 -17.96
C GLY A 309 9.67 5.58 -17.12
N PHE A 310 8.47 5.89 -17.64
CA PHE A 310 7.20 5.50 -16.99
C PHE A 310 6.79 4.08 -17.38
N GLN A 311 6.27 3.31 -16.43
CA GLN A 311 5.79 1.94 -16.69
C GLN A 311 4.32 1.86 -17.03
N THR A 312 3.49 2.75 -16.47
CA THR A 312 2.05 2.64 -16.59
C THR A 312 1.41 3.94 -17.04
N LYS A 313 0.42 3.79 -17.93
CA LYS A 313 -0.32 4.91 -18.55
C LYS A 313 -1.05 5.76 -17.52
N SER A 314 -1.59 5.14 -16.47
CA SER A 314 -2.27 5.86 -15.38
C SER A 314 -1.32 6.81 -14.65
N ASN A 315 -0.13 6.33 -14.26
CA ASN A 315 0.87 7.16 -13.60
C ASN A 315 1.36 8.29 -14.54
N PHE A 316 1.73 7.95 -15.77
CA PHE A 316 2.19 8.93 -16.75
C PHE A 316 1.16 10.03 -17.01
N ASN A 317 -0.08 9.68 -17.34
CA ASN A 317 -1.11 10.66 -17.64
C ASN A 317 -1.39 11.56 -16.43
N ARG A 318 -1.44 11.00 -15.21
CA ARG A 318 -1.68 11.76 -13.99
C ARG A 318 -0.56 12.76 -13.72
N GLU A 319 0.69 12.31 -13.71
CA GLU A 319 1.85 13.16 -13.43
C GLU A 319 2.03 14.23 -14.53
N PHE A 320 1.78 13.87 -15.79
CA PHE A 320 1.86 14.80 -16.91
C PHE A 320 0.78 15.87 -16.84
N LEU A 321 -0.47 15.48 -16.56
CA LEU A 321 -1.57 16.43 -16.37
C LEU A 321 -1.31 17.34 -15.17
N LYS A 322 -0.82 16.79 -14.05
CA LYS A 322 -0.46 17.57 -12.85
C LYS A 322 0.61 18.61 -13.13
N ALA A 323 1.63 18.27 -13.93
CA ALA A 323 2.74 19.16 -14.21
C ALA A 323 2.48 20.17 -15.32
N THR A 324 1.59 19.86 -16.27
CA THR A 324 1.40 20.67 -17.49
C THR A 324 0.00 21.28 -17.63
N GLY A 325 -0.99 20.81 -16.85
CA GLY A 325 -2.39 21.17 -17.00
C GLY A 325 -3.08 20.55 -18.22
N LEU A 326 -2.35 19.80 -19.07
CA LEU A 326 -2.85 19.20 -20.30
C LEU A 326 -2.63 17.69 -20.31
N THR A 327 -3.46 16.95 -21.06
CA THR A 327 -3.13 15.54 -21.33
C THR A 327 -1.95 15.47 -22.30
N PRO A 328 -1.16 14.38 -22.31
CA PRO A 328 -0.03 14.25 -23.25
C PRO A 328 -0.41 14.43 -24.72
N SER A 329 -1.60 13.95 -25.10
CA SER A 329 -2.14 14.11 -26.44
C SER A 329 -2.51 15.56 -26.75
N ASP A 330 -3.06 16.29 -25.78
CA ASP A 330 -3.44 17.70 -25.95
C ASP A 330 -2.20 18.59 -25.99
N TYR A 331 -1.21 18.30 -25.15
CA TYR A 331 0.08 18.99 -25.15
C TYR A 331 0.79 18.85 -26.50
N ARG A 332 0.83 17.64 -27.08
CA ARG A 332 1.36 17.42 -28.43
C ARG A 332 0.65 18.30 -29.45
N ARG A 333 -0.68 18.32 -29.45
CA ARG A 333 -1.45 19.17 -30.36
C ARG A 333 -1.12 20.65 -30.18
N SER A 334 -0.97 21.14 -28.94
CA SER A 334 -0.65 22.55 -28.69
C SER A 334 0.74 22.94 -29.16
N VAL A 335 1.73 22.05 -29.09
CA VAL A 335 3.11 22.36 -29.49
C VAL A 335 3.31 22.19 -31.00
N THR A 336 2.64 21.22 -31.63
CA THR A 336 2.71 21.04 -33.09
C THR A 336 1.89 22.10 -33.85
N ALA A 337 0.86 22.69 -33.22
CA ALA A 337 0.01 23.73 -33.82
C ALA A 337 0.56 25.18 -33.67
N GLY A 338 1.89 25.38 -33.61
CA GLY A 338 2.51 26.71 -33.54
C GLY A 338 2.01 27.69 -34.61
N PRO A 339 2.04 29.01 -34.34
CA PRO A 339 0.99 29.96 -34.67
C PRO A 339 0.71 30.04 -36.17
N SER A 340 -0.57 30.03 -36.54
CA SER A 340 -1.04 30.52 -37.84
C SER A 340 -0.39 31.88 -38.07
N ARG A 341 0.56 31.96 -39.02
CA ARG A 341 0.99 33.22 -39.59
C ARG A 341 -0.21 33.76 -40.36
N GLU A 342 -1.03 34.56 -39.71
CA GLU A 342 -1.92 35.48 -40.41
C GLU A 342 -1.02 36.50 -41.12
N ASN A 343 -0.84 36.27 -42.42
CA ASN A 343 -0.46 37.28 -43.40
C ASN A 343 -1.72 38.04 -43.82
#